data_AF-A0AA97GTF0-F1
#
_entry.id   AF-A0AA97GTF0-F1
#
_cell.length_a   1.000
_cell.length_b   1.000
_cell.length_c   1.000
_cell.angle_alpha   90.00
_cell.angle_beta   90.00
_cell.angle_gamma   90.00
#
_symmetry.space_group_name_H-M   'P 1'
#
loop_
_entity.id
_entity.type
_entity.pdbx_description
1 polymer ?
#
loop_
_entity_poly.entity_id
_entity_poly.type
_entity_poly.pdbx_seq_one_letter_code
_entity_poly.pdbx_strand_id
1 'polypeptide(L)' 'MKTFGVVLTIIGLITAIISYNMDVSIPIVYGESIKDTGLAFDRQNYIIGSLLVAVFGVLIVIFDSRKRK' A
#
# COMPACT_ATOMS: atom_id res chain seq x y z
N MET A 1 -10.02 12.68 -16.52
CA MET A 1 -9.28 11.54 -15.93
C MET A 1 -9.21 11.60 -14.40
N LYS A 2 -9.80 12.61 -13.76
CA LYS A 2 -9.94 12.77 -12.31
C LYS A 2 -10.52 11.54 -11.60
N THR A 3 -11.65 11.00 -12.08
CA THR A 3 -12.28 9.84 -11.42
C THR A 3 -11.34 8.63 -11.37
N PHE A 4 -10.61 8.38 -12.46
CA PHE A 4 -9.63 7.29 -12.51
C PHE A 4 -8.47 7.53 -11.52
N GLY A 5 -7.92 8.75 -11.48
CA GLY A 5 -6.87 9.09 -10.52
C GLY A 5 -7.32 8.96 -9.06
N VAL A 6 -8.54 9.43 -8.74
CA VAL A 6 -9.11 9.33 -7.38
C VAL A 6 -9.31 7.87 -6.98
N VAL A 7 -9.88 7.04 -7.87
CA VAL A 7 -10.06 5.60 -7.61
C VAL A 7 -8.71 4.92 -7.39
N LEU A 8 -7.69 5.24 -8.20
CA LEU A 8 -6.35 4.69 -8.06
C LEU A 8 -5.70 5.09 -6.72
N THR A 9 -5.87 6.35 -6.30
CA THR A 9 -5.39 6.81 -4.99
C THR A 9 -6.09 6.08 -3.84
N ILE A 10 -7.41 5.89 -3.91
CA ILE A 10 -8.17 5.16 -2.88
C ILE A 10 -7.69 3.70 -2.79
N ILE A 11 -7.52 3.02 -3.92
CA ILE A 11 -7.02 1.64 -3.96
C ILE A 11 -5.61 1.55 -3.37
N GLY A 12 -4.72 2.49 -3.73
CA GLY A 12 -3.38 2.57 -3.15
C GLY A 12 -3.43 2.75 -1.63
N LEU A 13 -4.29 3.64 -1.14
CA LEU A 13 -4.42 3.90 0.30
C LEU A 13 -4.97 2.69 1.07
N ILE A 14 -6.01 2.03 0.55
CA ILE A 14 -6.60 0.82 1.15
C ILE A 14 -5.55 -0.29 1.22
N THR A 15 -4.83 -0.53 0.12
CA THR A 15 -3.79 -1.55 0.06
C THR A 15 -2.67 -1.24 1.06
N ALA A 16 -2.31 0.04 1.25
CA ALA A 16 -1.31 0.43 2.26
C ALA A 16 -1.77 0.10 3.68
N ILE A 17 -3.05 0.34 4.01
CA ILE A 17 -3.62 0.01 5.33
C ILE A 17 -3.61 -1.50 5.55
N ILE A 18 -4.00 -2.30 4.55
CA ILE A 18 -4.00 -3.76 4.64
C ILE A 18 -2.57 -4.27 4.84
N SER A 19 -1.63 -3.78 4.04
CA SER A 19 -0.20 -4.15 4.14
C SER A 19 0.37 -3.77 5.50
N TYR A 20 -0.01 -2.61 6.04
CA TYR A 20 0.42 -2.21 7.37
C TYR A 20 -0.11 -3.14 8.47
N ASN A 21 -1.28 -3.74 8.32
CA ASN A 21 -1.85 -4.67 9.30
C ASN A 21 -1.43 -6.13 9.09
N MET A 22 -0.55 -6.42 8.11
CA MET A 22 -0.12 -7.78 7.83
C MET A 22 0.66 -8.35 9.02
N ASP A 23 0.20 -9.49 9.54
CA ASP A 23 0.92 -10.23 10.57
C ASP A 23 2.19 -10.84 9.96
N VAL A 24 3.29 -10.69 10.68
CA VAL A 24 4.63 -11.16 10.28
C VAL A 24 5.18 -12.19 11.26
N SER A 25 4.32 -12.69 12.14
CA SER A 25 4.68 -13.59 13.22
C SER A 25 4.40 -15.03 12.80
N ILE A 26 5.37 -15.93 12.99
CA ILE A 26 5.17 -17.37 12.81
C ILE A 26 5.13 -18.02 14.19
N PRO A 27 4.10 -18.84 14.48
CA PRO A 27 4.05 -19.60 15.71
C PRO A 27 5.12 -20.68 15.69
N ILE A 28 5.99 -20.71 16.70
CA ILE A 28 6.87 -21.85 16.95
C ILE A 28 6.24 -22.79 17.98
N VAL A 29 6.62 -24.07 17.93
CA VAL A 29 6.27 -25.03 18.98
C VAL A 29 6.77 -24.46 20.31
N TYR A 30 5.96 -24.53 21.36
CA TYR A 30 6.15 -23.91 22.69
C TYR A 30 5.61 -22.49 22.92
N GLY A 31 4.66 -22.02 22.09
CA GLY A 31 3.87 -20.82 22.41
C GLY A 31 4.62 -19.50 22.30
N GLU A 32 5.86 -19.54 21.82
CA GLU A 32 6.60 -18.37 21.38
C GLU A 32 6.25 -18.05 19.92
N SER A 33 6.30 -16.76 19.57
CA SER A 33 6.13 -16.29 18.21
C SER A 33 7.40 -15.55 17.79
N ILE A 34 8.03 -15.98 16.71
CA ILE A 34 9.16 -15.28 16.11
C ILE A 34 8.68 -14.45 14.94
N LYS A 35 9.26 -13.26 14.76
CA LYS A 35 9.02 -12.45 13.56
C LYS A 35 9.76 -13.07 12.40
N ASP A 36 9.03 -13.44 11.36
CA ASP A 36 9.62 -13.96 10.13
C ASP A 36 10.14 -12.81 9.27
N THR A 37 11.43 -12.91 8.95
CA THR A 37 12.13 -11.89 8.17
C THR A 37 11.59 -11.80 6.74
N GLY A 38 11.20 -12.92 6.14
CA GLY A 38 10.62 -12.95 4.79
C GLY A 38 9.26 -12.27 4.73
N LEU A 39 8.35 -12.62 5.65
CA LEU A 39 7.05 -11.97 5.79
C LEU A 39 7.18 -10.47 6.13
N ALA A 40 8.18 -10.09 6.92
CA ALA A 40 8.48 -8.69 7.20
C ALA A 40 8.94 -7.93 5.94
N PHE A 41 9.76 -8.55 5.09
CA PHE A 41 10.14 -7.99 3.78
C PHE A 41 8.95 -7.87 2.83
N ASP A 42 8.09 -8.89 2.76
CA ASP A 42 6.88 -8.84 1.93
C ASP A 42 5.95 -7.72 2.36
N ARG A 43 5.69 -7.60 3.67
CA ARG A 43 4.94 -6.48 4.25
C ARG A 43 5.52 -5.13 3.81
N GLN A 44 6.84 -4.97 3.89
CA GLN A 44 7.51 -3.74 3.47
C GLN A 44 7.34 -3.47 1.98
N ASN A 45 7.46 -4.51 1.14
CA ASN A 45 7.26 -4.39 -0.30
C ASN A 45 5.83 -3.97 -0.66
N TYR A 46 4.82 -4.57 -0.02
CA TYR A 46 3.44 -4.18 -0.25
C TYR A 46 3.14 -2.75 0.21
N ILE A 47 3.74 -2.30 1.32
CA ILE A 47 3.67 -0.91 1.77
C ILE A 47 4.30 0.03 0.73
N ILE A 48 5.50 -0.28 0.22
CA ILE A 48 6.17 0.56 -0.78
C ILE A 48 5.37 0.60 -2.09
N GLY A 49 4.91 -0.56 -2.57
CA GLY A 49 4.14 -0.66 -3.81
C GLY A 49 2.81 0.09 -3.73
N SER A 50 2.07 -0.05 -2.64
CA SER A 50 0.79 0.65 -2.43
C SER A 50 0.96 2.17 -2.35
N LEU A 51 2.06 2.64 -1.73
CA LEU A 51 2.36 4.07 -1.62
C LEU A 51 2.74 4.66 -3.00
N LEU A 52 3.49 3.92 -3.82
CA LEU A 52 3.75 4.31 -5.21
C LEU A 52 2.45 4.43 -6.01
N VAL A 53 1.55 3.44 -5.92
CA VAL A 53 0.24 3.47 -6.60
C VAL A 53 -0.58 4.68 -6.15
N ALA A 54 -0.61 4.97 -4.85
CA ALA A 54 -1.30 6.14 -4.32
C ALA A 54 -0.72 7.46 -4.88
N VAL A 55 0.61 7.58 -4.93
CA VAL A 55 1.32 8.74 -5.48
C VAL A 55 1.00 8.93 -6.96
N PHE A 56 1.03 7.87 -7.77
CA PHE A 56 0.65 7.96 -9.18
C PHE A 56 -0.81 8.40 -9.36
N GLY A 57 -1.73 7.88 -8.53
CA GLY A 57 -3.12 8.32 -8.53
C GLY A 57 -3.24 9.83 -8.24
N VAL A 58 -2.52 10.31 -7.21
CA VAL A 58 -2.52 11.74 -6.84
C VAL A 58 -1.97 12.60 -7.97
N LEU A 59 -0.86 12.19 -8.60
CA LEU A 59 -0.29 12.91 -9.75
C LEU A 59 -1.31 13.03 -10.89
N ILE A 60 -2.01 11.94 -11.24
CA ILE A 60 -3.06 11.96 -12.28
C ILE A 60 -4.17 12.97 -11.93
N VAL A 61 -4.62 13.02 -10.66
CA VAL A 61 -5.64 13.97 -10.22
C VAL A 61 -5.16 15.42 -10.32
N ILE A 62 -3.90 15.70 -9.93
CA ILE A 62 -3.30 17.03 -9.98
C ILE A 62 -3.16 17.50 -11.43
N PHE A 63 -2.63 16.67 -12.32
CA PHE A 63 -2.42 17.03 -13.73
C PHE A 63 -3.73 17.14 -14.52
N ASP A 64 -4.73 16.29 -14.28
CA ASP A 64 -6.06 16.42 -14.90
C ASP A 64 -6.80 17.69 -14.42
N SER A 65 -6.47 18.19 -13.22
CA SER A 65 -7.01 19.46 -12.71
C SER A 65 -6.37 20.68 -13.37
N ARG A 66 -5.12 20.58 -13.83
CA ARG A 66 -4.41 21.67 -14.51
C ARG A 66 -4.82 21.83 -15.98
N LYS A 67 -5.22 20.75 -16.65
CA LYS A 67 -5.62 20.77 -18.08
C LYS A 67 -7.01 21.38 -18.35
N ARG A 68 -7.82 21.61 -17.31
CA ARG A 68 -9.16 22.23 -17.42
C ARG A 68 -9.17 23.75 -17.12
N LYS A 69 -8.02 24.35 -16.81
CA LYS A 69 -7.82 25.81 -16.86
C LYS A 69 -7.17 26.17 -18.18
#